data_AF-A0A938NCY3-F1
#
_entry.id   AF-A0A938NCY3-F1
#
_cell.length_a   1.000
_cell.length_b   1.000
_cell.length_c   1.000
_cell.angle_alpha   90.00
_cell.angle_beta   90.00
_cell.angle_gamma   90.00
#
_symmetry.space_group_name_H-M   'P 1'
#
loop_
_entity.id
_entity.type
_entity.pdbx_description
1 polymer ?
#
loop_
_entity_poly.entity_id
_entity_poly.type
_entity_poly.pdbx_seq_one_letter_code
_entity_poly.pdbx_strand_id
1 'polypeptide(L)'
;MRLIASVLAAAAVSTVLADDLGPRQNPLPIQTGEPDIVRVVHRRSRQTQDGSLAGQCDPVVSAHTDASFTGGQYILQGGFAQNESAAVSWVIPANAFPIRLDLAEMIFGTQSATTATTTEWGITIYEGLPSTGTPVFSIDSDGDLIPHIQMGPGTNGVNVQFLVEPSDPEQIYINANSSNAFSIAYRIVKHNNQTANPCYTAPPSTSNAFPATDTSGLAQPTHNWLNAINCGILGCPPGWKRFSELPSGCRPSGDWVMRATWTSVNCTPPTGACCLPNGQGCQSLTQAECQALQGGWQGAGVACTSSTCQPTGNVPCCFASTGGCVALSYANCVAAGGVPGPVGQTCSGYVCFPTGACCLPNGTCAGPVSPGECAALGGNYQGNNTTCATINCPDPVGAACFPNGFCLILTQADAVAAGASWQGMGTTCADANGNGTADACEPHGIPGDINGDGAVNGADLGALLSAWGSANAGADLTGNGVVDGADLGILLSNWTG
;
A
#
# COMPACT_ATOMS: atom_id res chain seq x y z
N MET A 1 62.08 -77.77 -10.39
CA MET A 1 62.98 -76.78 -9.76
C MET A 1 62.43 -75.38 -10.07
N ARG A 2 61.91 -74.71 -9.03
CA ARG A 2 61.56 -73.28 -8.88
C ARG A 2 60.43 -72.62 -9.70
N LEU A 3 59.56 -71.97 -8.91
CA LEU A 3 58.51 -70.99 -9.18
C LEU A 3 58.85 -69.91 -10.22
N ILE A 4 57.86 -69.51 -11.03
CA ILE A 4 57.37 -68.11 -11.15
C ILE A 4 55.85 -68.17 -11.36
N ALA A 5 55.09 -67.50 -10.49
CA ALA A 5 53.66 -67.26 -10.63
C ALA A 5 53.44 -66.00 -11.49
N SER A 6 52.66 -66.11 -12.57
CA SER A 6 52.11 -64.96 -13.29
C SER A 6 50.60 -64.95 -13.10
N VAL A 7 50.14 -63.91 -12.43
CA VAL A 7 48.75 -63.63 -12.06
C VAL A 7 47.95 -63.30 -13.33
N LEU A 8 46.91 -64.09 -13.61
CA LEU A 8 45.74 -63.62 -14.36
C LEU A 8 45.02 -62.60 -13.48
N ALA A 9 45.08 -61.32 -13.82
CA ALA A 9 44.19 -60.31 -13.26
C ALA A 9 43.00 -60.15 -14.21
N ALA A 10 41.85 -60.67 -13.77
CA ALA A 10 40.56 -60.32 -14.33
C ALA A 10 40.38 -58.80 -14.24
N ALA A 11 40.21 -58.12 -15.38
CA ALA A 11 39.76 -56.75 -15.40
C ALA A 11 38.32 -56.71 -14.88
N ALA A 12 38.18 -56.37 -13.59
CA ALA A 12 36.90 -56.06 -13.00
C ALA A 12 36.30 -54.89 -13.78
N VAL A 13 35.19 -55.16 -14.48
CA VAL A 13 34.25 -54.13 -14.90
C VAL A 13 33.68 -53.55 -13.60
N SER A 14 34.33 -52.51 -13.10
CA SER A 14 33.83 -51.73 -11.99
C SER A 14 32.63 -50.94 -12.52
N THR A 15 31.46 -51.29 -12.03
CA THR A 15 30.23 -50.51 -12.17
C THR A 15 30.43 -49.13 -11.54
N VAL A 16 30.87 -48.15 -12.34
CA VAL A 16 30.73 -46.73 -12.02
C VAL A 16 29.32 -46.33 -12.43
N LEU A 17 28.37 -46.52 -11.52
CA LEU A 17 27.06 -45.91 -11.59
C LEU A 17 27.11 -44.65 -10.71
N ALA A 18 26.88 -43.49 -11.34
CA ALA A 18 26.46 -42.21 -10.74
C ALA A 18 27.48 -41.11 -10.33
N ASP A 19 28.65 -40.94 -10.98
CA ASP A 19 29.56 -39.82 -10.62
C ASP A 19 30.24 -39.04 -11.77
N ASP A 20 29.85 -39.25 -13.03
CA ASP A 20 30.41 -38.48 -14.17
C ASP A 20 29.33 -37.66 -14.89
N LEU A 21 28.56 -36.91 -14.09
CA LEU A 21 27.73 -35.82 -14.60
C LEU A 21 28.70 -34.72 -15.07
N GLY A 22 28.73 -34.41 -16.36
CA GLY A 22 29.63 -33.41 -16.91
C GLY A 22 29.53 -32.04 -16.20
N PRO A 23 30.45 -31.09 -16.50
CA PRO A 23 30.65 -29.83 -15.75
C PRO A 23 29.42 -28.92 -15.57
N ARG A 24 28.28 -29.25 -16.19
CA ARG A 24 27.05 -28.47 -16.23
C ARG A 24 26.06 -28.74 -15.09
N GLN A 25 25.99 -29.97 -14.58
CA GLN A 25 25.12 -30.31 -13.44
C GLN A 25 25.95 -30.36 -12.17
N ASN A 26 26.50 -29.22 -11.79
CA ASN A 26 27.22 -29.09 -10.53
C ASN A 26 26.25 -28.50 -9.48
N PRO A 27 25.30 -29.29 -8.91
CA PRO A 27 24.40 -28.79 -7.89
C PRO A 27 25.19 -28.51 -6.62
N LEU A 28 25.02 -27.31 -6.07
CA LEU A 28 25.70 -26.89 -4.86
C LEU A 28 24.64 -26.58 -3.79
N PRO A 29 24.34 -27.52 -2.88
CA PRO A 29 23.39 -27.28 -1.80
C PRO A 29 23.90 -26.18 -0.87
N ILE A 30 23.05 -25.21 -0.57
CA ILE A 30 23.34 -24.14 0.40
C ILE A 30 22.19 -23.99 1.39
N GLN A 31 22.54 -23.47 2.56
CA GLN A 31 21.60 -23.02 3.58
C GLN A 31 21.95 -21.57 3.90
N THR A 32 20.98 -20.67 3.79
CA THR A 32 21.18 -19.25 4.08
C THR A 32 20.17 -18.76 5.10
N GLY A 33 20.54 -17.71 5.84
CA GLY A 33 19.56 -16.84 6.51
C GLY A 33 18.79 -16.01 5.49
N GLU A 34 18.25 -14.87 5.93
CA GLU A 34 17.61 -13.91 5.02
C GLU A 34 18.63 -13.45 3.95
N PRO A 35 18.34 -13.66 2.65
CA PRO A 35 19.24 -13.26 1.58
C PRO A 35 19.39 -11.74 1.53
N ASP A 36 20.59 -11.28 1.21
CA ASP A 36 20.82 -9.85 0.95
C ASP A 36 19.97 -9.40 -0.25
N ILE A 37 19.41 -8.20 -0.19
CA ILE A 37 18.54 -7.67 -1.24
C ILE A 37 19.34 -6.77 -2.17
N VAL A 38 19.46 -7.17 -3.44
CA VAL A 38 19.89 -6.28 -4.52
C VAL A 38 18.64 -5.69 -5.14
N ARG A 39 18.19 -4.53 -4.64
CA ARG A 39 17.01 -3.84 -5.16
C ARG A 39 17.41 -2.87 -6.27
N VAL A 40 16.95 -3.17 -7.47
CA VAL A 40 17.00 -2.28 -8.63
C VAL A 40 15.65 -1.61 -8.74
N VAL A 41 15.64 -0.29 -8.70
CA VAL A 41 14.44 0.51 -8.92
C VAL A 41 14.55 1.10 -10.32
N HIS A 42 13.63 0.72 -11.22
CA HIS A 42 13.52 1.42 -12.49
C HIS A 42 13.05 2.86 -12.20
N ARG A 43 13.92 3.84 -12.48
CA ARG A 43 13.67 5.28 -12.51
C ARG A 43 14.65 5.96 -13.47
N ARG A 44 14.21 6.37 -14.66
CA ARG A 44 15.05 7.15 -15.58
C ARG A 44 14.99 8.68 -15.40
N SER A 45 14.17 9.19 -14.48
CA SER A 45 13.97 10.65 -14.29
C SER A 45 14.26 11.12 -12.85
N ARG A 46 15.14 12.13 -12.72
CA ARG A 46 15.23 13.00 -11.53
C ARG A 46 14.32 14.21 -11.74
N GLN A 47 13.01 14.09 -11.54
CA GLN A 47 12.17 15.26 -11.29
C GLN A 47 10.86 14.93 -10.56
N THR A 48 10.35 15.97 -9.90
CA THR A 48 9.44 16.06 -8.76
C THR A 48 7.99 15.67 -9.00
N GLN A 49 7.39 15.12 -7.94
CA GLN A 49 5.97 15.18 -7.52
C GLN A 49 4.91 15.26 -8.62
N ASP A 50 4.17 14.16 -8.81
CA ASP A 50 2.75 14.14 -8.51
C ASP A 50 2.28 12.70 -8.25
N GLY A 51 1.60 12.50 -7.12
CA GLY A 51 1.06 11.19 -6.74
C GLY A 51 -0.31 10.97 -7.36
N SER A 52 -0.41 10.05 -8.33
CA SER A 52 -1.55 9.16 -8.62
C SER A 52 -1.10 8.29 -9.81
N LEU A 53 -1.17 6.96 -9.87
CA LEU A 53 -2.13 5.99 -9.35
C LEU A 53 -1.37 4.69 -9.00
N ALA A 54 -1.40 4.28 -7.73
CA ALA A 54 -1.22 2.86 -7.42
C ALA A 54 -2.32 2.09 -8.19
N GLY A 55 -1.95 1.00 -8.87
CA GLY A 55 -2.81 0.33 -9.87
C GLY A 55 -4.23 0.11 -9.36
N GLN A 56 -5.24 0.24 -10.24
CA GLN A 56 -6.66 0.06 -9.90
C GLN A 56 -7.03 -1.37 -9.46
N CYS A 57 -6.05 -2.28 -9.37
CA CYS A 57 -6.23 -3.69 -9.10
C CYS A 57 -5.13 -4.23 -8.19
N ASP A 58 -5.49 -5.28 -7.46
CA ASP A 58 -4.54 -5.94 -6.57
C ASP A 58 -3.43 -6.64 -7.38
N PRO A 59 -2.16 -6.47 -6.98
CA PRO A 59 -1.05 -7.16 -7.61
C PRO A 59 -1.14 -8.67 -7.37
N VAL A 60 -0.84 -9.45 -8.40
CA VAL A 60 -0.82 -10.91 -8.37
C VAL A 60 0.63 -11.39 -8.34
N VAL A 61 0.96 -12.24 -7.38
CA VAL A 61 2.27 -12.90 -7.28
C VAL A 61 2.21 -14.26 -7.97
N SER A 62 3.12 -14.51 -8.90
CA SER A 62 3.23 -15.77 -9.64
C SER A 62 4.62 -16.38 -9.43
N ALA A 63 4.66 -17.62 -8.95
CA ALA A 63 5.88 -18.38 -8.72
C ALA A 63 5.62 -19.86 -9.07
N HIS A 64 6.65 -20.54 -9.57
CA HIS A 64 6.61 -21.99 -9.84
C HIS A 64 7.42 -22.81 -8.82
N THR A 65 8.04 -22.12 -7.87
CA THR A 65 8.83 -22.69 -6.77
C THR A 65 8.07 -22.60 -5.46
N ASP A 66 8.33 -23.52 -4.54
CA ASP A 66 7.88 -23.47 -3.15
C ASP A 66 8.94 -22.93 -2.19
N ALA A 67 10.12 -22.55 -2.69
CA ALA A 67 11.19 -22.00 -1.89
C ALA A 67 10.85 -20.60 -1.34
N SER A 68 11.31 -20.34 -0.13
CA SER A 68 11.21 -19.02 0.50
C SER A 68 12.17 -18.02 -0.15
N PHE A 69 11.75 -16.75 -0.25
CA PHE A 69 12.58 -15.63 -0.70
C PHE A 69 13.18 -14.83 0.46
N THR A 70 12.92 -15.24 1.71
CA THR A 70 13.44 -14.63 2.94
C THR A 70 14.39 -15.57 3.68
N GLY A 71 14.95 -16.56 2.98
CA GLY A 71 15.96 -17.49 3.51
C GLY A 71 15.47 -18.93 3.55
N GLY A 72 16.41 -19.87 3.49
CA GLY A 72 16.12 -21.30 3.43
C GLY A 72 17.20 -22.12 2.73
N GLN A 73 16.81 -23.33 2.31
CA GLN A 73 17.64 -24.25 1.55
C GLN A 73 17.47 -24.04 0.05
N TYR A 74 18.58 -23.99 -0.67
CA TYR A 74 18.60 -23.85 -2.12
C TYR A 74 19.63 -24.79 -2.76
N ILE A 75 19.47 -25.08 -4.05
CA ILE A 75 20.47 -25.79 -4.86
C ILE A 75 21.00 -24.82 -5.92
N LEU A 76 22.23 -24.34 -5.75
CA LEU A 76 22.84 -23.48 -6.75
C LEU A 76 23.30 -24.31 -7.96
N GLN A 77 23.13 -23.75 -9.15
CA GLN A 77 23.54 -24.39 -10.41
C GLN A 77 24.99 -24.01 -10.74
N GLY A 78 25.97 -24.64 -10.07
CA GLY A 78 27.40 -24.35 -10.19
C GLY A 78 28.02 -24.58 -11.57
N GLY A 79 27.29 -25.23 -12.49
CA GLY A 79 27.70 -25.43 -13.88
C GLY A 79 27.13 -24.39 -14.84
N PHE A 80 26.35 -23.43 -14.34
CA PHE A 80 25.70 -22.40 -15.13
C PHE A 80 26.73 -21.39 -15.64
N ALA A 81 26.90 -21.36 -16.96
CA ALA A 81 27.98 -20.65 -17.62
C ALA A 81 27.67 -19.16 -17.85
N GLN A 82 28.73 -18.37 -18.03
CA GLN A 82 28.59 -17.02 -18.56
C GLN A 82 27.86 -17.04 -19.91
N ASN A 83 26.99 -16.06 -20.12
CA ASN A 83 26.04 -15.89 -21.22
C ASN A 83 24.87 -16.89 -21.24
N GLU A 84 24.75 -17.79 -20.28
CA GLU A 84 23.53 -18.58 -20.13
C GLU A 84 22.44 -17.78 -19.43
N SER A 85 21.19 -18.17 -19.69
CA SER A 85 20.02 -17.52 -19.09
C SER A 85 19.08 -18.54 -18.47
N ALA A 86 18.65 -18.26 -17.25
CA ALA A 86 17.60 -18.96 -16.55
C ALA A 86 16.31 -18.18 -16.77
N ALA A 87 15.24 -18.85 -17.21
CA ALA A 87 13.96 -18.16 -17.39
C ALA A 87 12.79 -18.97 -16.87
N VAL A 88 11.74 -18.24 -16.49
CA VAL A 88 10.46 -18.81 -16.11
C VAL A 88 9.37 -18.16 -16.96
N SER A 89 8.42 -18.98 -17.42
CA SER A 89 7.24 -18.52 -18.16
C SER A 89 5.95 -18.80 -17.39
N TRP A 90 5.09 -17.80 -17.26
CA TRP A 90 3.78 -17.93 -16.63
C TRP A 90 2.68 -17.79 -17.67
N VAL A 91 1.78 -18.77 -17.74
CA VAL A 91 0.54 -18.67 -18.52
C VAL A 91 -0.52 -18.08 -17.62
N ILE A 92 -1.15 -16.99 -18.06
CA ILE A 92 -2.17 -16.29 -17.29
C ILE A 92 -3.46 -16.16 -18.11
N PRO A 93 -4.61 -15.86 -17.48
CA PRO A 93 -5.86 -15.67 -18.21
C PRO A 93 -5.74 -14.60 -19.29
N ALA A 94 -6.29 -14.86 -20.49
CA ALA A 94 -6.20 -13.93 -21.62
C ALA A 94 -6.80 -12.55 -21.30
N ASN A 95 -7.83 -12.50 -20.46
CA ASN A 95 -8.47 -11.26 -20.01
C ASN A 95 -7.67 -10.48 -18.97
N ALA A 96 -6.57 -11.05 -18.43
CA ALA A 96 -5.66 -10.32 -17.56
C ALA A 96 -4.80 -9.32 -18.34
N PHE A 97 -4.58 -9.55 -19.64
CA PHE A 97 -3.75 -8.68 -20.46
C PHE A 97 -4.48 -7.39 -20.90
N PRO A 98 -3.76 -6.27 -21.08
CA PRO A 98 -2.34 -6.13 -20.80
C PRO A 98 -2.07 -6.08 -19.29
N ILE A 99 -0.91 -6.55 -18.89
CA ILE A 99 -0.43 -6.50 -17.50
C ILE A 99 0.72 -5.50 -17.41
N ARG A 100 0.87 -4.89 -16.24
CA ARG A 100 2.06 -4.15 -15.83
C ARG A 100 2.90 -5.05 -14.92
N LEU A 101 4.20 -5.13 -15.17
CA LEU A 101 5.12 -5.79 -14.25
C LEU A 101 5.44 -4.86 -13.09
N ASP A 102 5.25 -5.31 -11.84
CA ASP A 102 5.56 -4.53 -10.64
C ASP A 102 6.91 -4.94 -10.04
N LEU A 103 7.19 -6.25 -9.98
CA LEU A 103 8.41 -6.78 -9.37
C LEU A 103 8.81 -8.11 -10.01
N ALA A 104 10.10 -8.29 -10.27
CA ALA A 104 10.69 -9.57 -10.66
C ALA A 104 11.82 -9.94 -9.69
N GLU A 105 11.86 -11.20 -9.27
CA GLU A 105 12.81 -11.67 -8.26
C GLU A 105 13.47 -12.97 -8.66
N MET A 106 14.77 -13.10 -8.38
CA MET A 106 15.49 -14.37 -8.50
C MET A 106 16.58 -14.49 -7.43
N ILE A 107 16.71 -15.69 -6.86
CA ILE A 107 17.77 -16.00 -5.89
C ILE A 107 19.06 -16.44 -6.60
N PHE A 108 20.16 -15.83 -6.17
CA PHE A 108 21.54 -16.21 -6.49
C PHE A 108 22.29 -16.53 -5.20
N GLY A 109 23.39 -17.28 -5.29
CA GLY A 109 24.22 -17.53 -4.12
C GLY A 109 25.63 -17.98 -4.45
N THR A 110 26.44 -18.08 -3.40
CA THR A 110 27.78 -18.68 -3.42
C THR A 110 27.83 -19.84 -2.44
N GLN A 111 28.65 -20.85 -2.72
CA GLN A 111 28.92 -21.95 -1.80
C GLN A 111 30.40 -21.97 -1.46
N SER A 112 30.74 -21.78 -0.18
CA SER A 112 32.11 -21.85 0.33
C SER A 112 33.12 -21.03 -0.51
N ALA A 113 32.71 -19.83 -0.93
CA ALA A 113 33.56 -18.99 -1.75
C ALA A 113 34.80 -18.56 -0.97
N THR A 114 35.98 -18.68 -1.57
CA THR A 114 37.25 -18.33 -0.92
C THR A 114 37.62 -16.85 -1.10
N THR A 115 36.86 -16.14 -1.94
CA THR A 115 37.02 -14.72 -2.25
C THR A 115 35.65 -14.07 -2.36
N ALA A 116 35.58 -12.74 -2.23
CA ALA A 116 34.41 -11.99 -2.62
C ALA A 116 34.14 -12.18 -4.13
N THR A 117 32.87 -12.24 -4.49
CA THR A 117 32.42 -12.48 -5.87
C THR A 117 31.61 -11.30 -6.38
N THR A 118 31.96 -10.79 -7.55
CA THR A 118 31.17 -9.80 -8.30
C THR A 118 30.64 -10.43 -9.58
N THR A 119 29.32 -10.53 -9.73
CA THR A 119 28.66 -11.11 -10.90
C THR A 119 27.85 -10.05 -11.63
N GLU A 120 28.20 -9.82 -12.90
CA GLU A 120 27.41 -8.96 -13.80
C GLU A 120 26.23 -9.80 -14.32
N TRP A 121 25.01 -9.28 -14.16
CA TRP A 121 23.78 -9.99 -14.49
C TRP A 121 22.91 -9.13 -15.41
N GLY A 122 22.00 -9.76 -16.13
CA GLY A 122 21.03 -9.05 -16.96
C GLY A 122 19.65 -9.64 -16.80
N ILE A 123 18.62 -8.84 -17.00
CA ILE A 123 17.22 -9.25 -16.99
C ILE A 123 16.58 -8.92 -18.34
N THR A 124 15.80 -9.85 -18.87
CA THR A 124 14.99 -9.64 -20.08
C THR A 124 13.56 -10.11 -19.81
N ILE A 125 12.59 -9.27 -20.17
CA ILE A 125 11.16 -9.53 -20.01
C ILE A 125 10.56 -9.74 -21.40
N TYR A 126 9.75 -10.78 -21.56
CA TYR A 126 9.18 -11.20 -22.83
C TYR A 126 7.64 -11.17 -22.80
N GLU A 127 7.06 -10.69 -23.89
CA GLU A 127 5.69 -11.04 -24.30
C GLU A 127 5.71 -12.44 -24.93
N GLY A 128 5.12 -13.42 -24.23
CA GLY A 128 5.12 -14.82 -24.64
C GLY A 128 6.25 -15.64 -24.02
N LEU A 129 6.60 -16.74 -24.69
CA LEU A 129 7.67 -17.66 -24.27
C LEU A 129 9.05 -17.11 -24.67
N PRO A 130 10.14 -17.42 -23.95
CA PRO A 130 11.45 -16.83 -24.28
C PRO A 130 12.01 -17.30 -25.64
N SER A 131 11.55 -18.45 -26.16
CA SER A 131 12.00 -18.99 -27.44
C SER A 131 11.31 -18.41 -28.68
N THR A 132 10.09 -17.88 -28.53
CA THR A 132 9.23 -17.47 -29.66
C THR A 132 8.57 -16.10 -29.46
N GLY A 133 8.59 -15.59 -28.23
CA GLY A 133 8.03 -14.30 -27.84
C GLY A 133 8.96 -13.14 -28.13
N THR A 134 8.44 -11.94 -27.91
CA THR A 134 9.16 -10.69 -28.18
C THR A 134 9.74 -10.13 -26.89
N PRO A 135 11.04 -9.78 -26.83
CA PRO A 135 11.58 -9.06 -25.68
C PRO A 135 11.02 -7.63 -25.65
N VAL A 136 10.36 -7.26 -24.56
CA VAL A 136 9.78 -5.92 -24.36
C VAL A 136 10.66 -5.01 -23.50
N PHE A 137 11.52 -5.61 -22.69
CA PHE A 137 12.49 -4.89 -21.86
C PHE A 137 13.74 -5.75 -21.68
N SER A 138 14.91 -5.13 -21.71
CA SER A 138 16.17 -5.79 -21.38
C SER A 138 17.16 -4.80 -20.81
N ILE A 139 17.85 -5.21 -19.75
CA ILE A 139 18.91 -4.39 -19.17
C ILE A 139 19.97 -5.27 -18.50
N ASP A 140 21.21 -4.81 -18.53
CA ASP A 140 22.35 -5.44 -17.87
C ASP A 140 22.82 -4.56 -16.71
N SER A 141 23.35 -5.18 -15.65
CA SER A 141 23.98 -4.49 -14.53
C SER A 141 25.24 -3.79 -15.01
N ASP A 142 25.35 -2.49 -14.74
CA ASP A 142 26.49 -1.64 -15.10
C ASP A 142 27.40 -1.31 -13.91
N GLY A 143 26.96 -1.65 -12.69
CA GLY A 143 27.68 -1.37 -11.45
C GLY A 143 27.46 0.06 -10.93
N ASP A 144 26.77 0.90 -11.68
CA ASP A 144 26.47 2.30 -11.35
C ASP A 144 24.99 2.45 -10.94
N LEU A 145 24.09 2.43 -11.93
CA LEU A 145 22.64 2.54 -11.70
C LEU A 145 22.05 1.17 -11.35
N ILE A 146 22.63 0.11 -11.89
CA ILE A 146 22.18 -1.26 -11.69
C ILE A 146 23.33 -2.03 -11.06
N PRO A 147 23.30 -2.22 -9.73
CA PRO A 147 24.38 -2.88 -9.01
C PRO A 147 24.60 -4.31 -9.51
N HIS A 148 25.87 -4.70 -9.57
CA HIS A 148 26.25 -6.11 -9.73
C HIS A 148 25.86 -6.92 -8.49
N ILE A 149 25.76 -8.24 -8.64
CA ILE A 149 25.62 -9.12 -7.48
C ILE A 149 26.99 -9.22 -6.80
N GLN A 150 27.11 -8.66 -5.60
CA GLN A 150 28.31 -8.71 -4.78
C GLN A 150 28.04 -9.54 -3.52
N MET A 151 28.86 -10.56 -3.29
CA MET A 151 28.80 -11.40 -2.09
C MET A 151 30.20 -11.57 -1.51
N GLY A 152 30.30 -11.54 -0.18
CA GLY A 152 31.56 -11.80 0.51
C GLY A 152 32.04 -13.26 0.38
N PRO A 153 33.25 -13.58 0.87
CA PRO A 153 33.67 -14.98 1.03
C PRO A 153 32.68 -15.76 1.90
N GLY A 154 32.61 -17.08 1.69
CA GLY A 154 31.72 -18.00 2.40
C GLY A 154 30.52 -18.45 1.58
N THR A 155 29.48 -18.92 2.28
CA THR A 155 28.22 -19.35 1.68
C THR A 155 27.19 -18.27 1.90
N ASN A 156 26.71 -17.65 0.82
CA ASN A 156 25.81 -16.50 0.88
C ASN A 156 24.64 -16.68 -0.09
N GLY A 157 23.56 -15.95 0.17
CA GLY A 157 22.41 -15.84 -0.73
C GLY A 157 22.05 -14.39 -0.95
N VAL A 158 21.64 -14.07 -2.18
CA VAL A 158 21.14 -12.75 -2.59
C VAL A 158 19.80 -12.93 -3.29
N ASN A 159 18.83 -12.10 -2.93
CA ASN A 159 17.60 -11.90 -3.70
C ASN A 159 17.76 -10.67 -4.60
N VAL A 160 17.83 -10.90 -5.91
CA VAL A 160 17.85 -9.83 -6.91
C VAL A 160 16.42 -9.40 -7.18
N GLN A 161 16.05 -8.21 -6.69
CA GLN A 161 14.73 -7.62 -6.84
C GLN A 161 14.75 -6.52 -7.90
N PHE A 162 14.13 -6.75 -9.05
CA PHE A 162 13.90 -5.73 -10.07
C PHE A 162 12.49 -5.14 -9.90
N LEU A 163 12.41 -3.99 -9.24
CA LEU A 163 11.18 -3.27 -8.94
C LEU A 163 10.91 -2.21 -10.01
N VAL A 164 9.72 -2.22 -10.57
CA VAL A 164 9.19 -1.13 -11.41
C VAL A 164 8.27 -0.30 -10.53
N GLU A 165 8.59 0.98 -10.34
CA GLU A 165 7.78 1.80 -9.45
C GLU A 165 6.47 2.20 -10.09
N PRO A 166 5.34 2.19 -9.36
CA PRO A 166 4.04 2.62 -9.91
C PRO A 166 4.02 4.06 -10.43
N SER A 167 4.88 4.94 -9.92
CA SER A 167 4.99 6.33 -10.35
C SER A 167 5.99 6.56 -11.49
N ASP A 168 6.66 5.51 -11.99
CA ASP A 168 7.56 5.66 -13.13
C ASP A 168 6.73 5.96 -14.41
N PRO A 169 7.03 7.04 -15.16
CA PRO A 169 6.40 7.28 -16.45
C PRO A 169 6.68 6.17 -17.49
N GLU A 170 7.79 5.44 -17.38
CA GLU A 170 8.19 4.34 -18.25
C GLU A 170 7.86 2.98 -17.62
N GLN A 171 6.57 2.67 -17.52
CA GLN A 171 6.10 1.36 -17.07
C GLN A 171 6.42 0.24 -18.06
N ILE A 172 6.64 -0.97 -17.55
CA ILE A 172 6.79 -2.18 -18.37
C ILE A 172 5.43 -2.86 -18.53
N TYR A 173 4.79 -2.60 -19.66
CA TYR A 173 3.55 -3.28 -20.06
C TYR A 173 3.85 -4.52 -20.90
N ILE A 174 3.08 -5.57 -20.67
CA ILE A 174 3.14 -6.83 -21.40
C ILE A 174 1.76 -7.07 -22.00
N ASN A 175 1.70 -7.15 -23.32
CA ASN A 175 0.45 -7.31 -24.05
C ASN A 175 0.05 -8.78 -24.22
N ALA A 176 -1.23 -8.96 -24.57
CA ALA A 176 -1.76 -10.26 -24.96
C ALA A 176 -0.99 -10.83 -26.16
N ASN A 177 -0.75 -12.13 -26.14
CA ASN A 177 -0.04 -12.85 -27.19
C ASN A 177 -0.66 -14.23 -27.39
N SER A 178 -0.27 -14.92 -28.47
CA SER A 178 -0.83 -16.23 -28.82
C SER A 178 -0.60 -17.31 -27.77
N SER A 179 0.38 -17.14 -26.87
CA SER A 179 0.67 -18.09 -25.79
C SER A 179 -0.06 -17.76 -24.48
N ASN A 180 -0.74 -16.61 -24.40
CA ASN A 180 -1.28 -16.04 -23.15
C ASN A 180 -0.26 -16.11 -22.00
N ALA A 181 1.01 -15.88 -22.31
CA ALA A 181 2.09 -16.07 -21.38
C ALA A 181 3.02 -14.85 -21.36
N PHE A 182 3.75 -14.69 -20.28
CA PHE A 182 4.91 -13.81 -20.23
C PHE A 182 6.06 -14.56 -19.60
N SER A 183 7.29 -14.12 -19.89
CA SER A 183 8.48 -14.77 -19.38
C SER A 183 9.50 -13.76 -18.89
N ILE A 184 10.26 -14.14 -17.86
CA ILE A 184 11.37 -13.35 -17.33
C ILE A 184 12.62 -14.22 -17.37
N ALA A 185 13.69 -13.66 -17.91
CA ALA A 185 14.99 -14.31 -18.02
C ALA A 185 16.04 -13.52 -17.24
N TYR A 186 16.83 -14.21 -16.42
CA TYR A 186 18.05 -13.68 -15.84
C TYR A 186 19.26 -14.33 -16.51
N ARG A 187 20.21 -13.52 -16.94
CA ARG A 187 21.44 -13.93 -17.61
C ARG A 187 22.63 -13.62 -16.72
N ILE A 188 23.60 -14.54 -16.65
CA ILE A 188 24.93 -14.18 -16.17
C ILE A 188 25.68 -13.53 -17.34
N VAL A 189 25.81 -12.21 -17.31
CA VAL A 189 26.55 -11.46 -18.33
C VAL A 189 28.05 -11.73 -18.17
N LYS A 190 28.51 -11.74 -16.92
CA LYS A 190 29.89 -12.05 -16.58
C LYS A 190 30.03 -12.61 -15.18
N HIS A 191 30.76 -13.72 -15.10
CA HIS A 191 31.17 -14.33 -13.85
C HIS A 191 32.38 -13.59 -13.26
N ASN A 192 32.54 -13.65 -11.94
CA ASN A 192 33.65 -13.04 -11.21
C ASN A 192 35.03 -13.59 -11.65
N ASN A 193 35.12 -14.91 -11.83
CA ASN A 193 36.36 -15.61 -12.13
C ASN A 193 36.14 -16.80 -13.07
N GLN A 194 35.51 -16.55 -14.22
CA GLN A 194 35.44 -17.53 -15.30
C GLN A 194 36.56 -17.29 -16.32
N THR A 195 37.69 -17.97 -16.14
CA THR A 195 38.91 -17.78 -16.95
C THR A 195 39.08 -18.84 -18.05
N ALA A 196 38.33 -19.94 -17.99
CA ALA A 196 38.35 -21.01 -18.98
C ALA A 196 37.01 -21.10 -19.72
N ASN A 197 37.04 -21.72 -20.90
CA ASN A 197 35.83 -21.90 -21.71
C ASN A 197 34.83 -22.84 -20.97
N PRO A 198 33.59 -22.37 -20.69
CA PRO A 198 32.58 -23.12 -19.95
C PRO A 198 32.23 -24.49 -20.54
N CYS A 199 32.44 -24.67 -21.85
CA CYS A 199 32.13 -25.92 -22.52
C CYS A 199 33.04 -27.07 -22.11
N TYR A 200 34.23 -26.77 -21.57
CA TYR A 200 35.23 -27.76 -21.18
C TYR A 200 35.55 -27.72 -19.69
N THR A 201 35.36 -26.57 -19.05
CA THR A 201 35.66 -26.38 -17.63
C THR A 201 34.52 -25.63 -16.98
N ALA A 202 33.91 -26.22 -15.96
CA ALA A 202 32.86 -25.58 -15.18
C ALA A 202 33.37 -24.25 -14.60
N PRO A 203 32.52 -23.21 -14.50
CA PRO A 203 32.87 -22.02 -13.76
C PRO A 203 33.26 -22.41 -12.31
N PRO A 204 34.39 -21.92 -11.77
CA PRO A 204 34.84 -22.29 -10.44
C PRO A 204 33.79 -21.95 -9.35
N SER A 205 33.28 -22.96 -8.65
CA SER A 205 32.22 -22.79 -7.65
C SER A 205 32.62 -21.93 -6.45
N THR A 206 33.91 -21.96 -6.09
CA THR A 206 34.47 -21.24 -4.93
C THR A 206 34.79 -19.77 -5.20
N SER A 207 34.49 -19.26 -6.40
CA SER A 207 34.78 -17.86 -6.74
C SER A 207 33.75 -17.24 -7.66
N ASN A 208 32.58 -17.84 -7.82
CA ASN A 208 31.49 -17.36 -8.66
C ASN A 208 30.14 -17.55 -7.96
N ALA A 209 29.15 -16.73 -8.34
CA ALA A 209 27.79 -16.84 -7.88
C ALA A 209 26.90 -17.50 -8.94
N PHE A 210 25.89 -18.24 -8.52
CA PHE A 210 25.05 -19.03 -9.42
C PHE A 210 23.57 -18.88 -9.09
N PRO A 211 22.68 -19.05 -10.10
CA PRO A 211 21.25 -19.06 -9.87
C PRO A 211 20.83 -20.29 -9.05
N ALA A 212 19.78 -20.12 -8.26
CA ALA A 212 19.26 -21.14 -7.37
C ALA A 212 18.01 -21.85 -7.94
N THR A 213 17.90 -23.15 -7.68
CA THR A 213 16.63 -23.89 -7.71
C THR A 213 16.19 -24.28 -6.31
N ASP A 214 14.92 -24.61 -6.15
CA ASP A 214 14.43 -25.23 -4.92
C ASP A 214 14.96 -26.65 -4.69
N THR A 215 14.61 -27.18 -3.51
CA THR A 215 15.02 -28.50 -3.03
C THR A 215 13.90 -29.55 -3.10
N SER A 216 12.67 -29.12 -3.38
CA SER A 216 11.47 -29.97 -3.46
C SER A 216 11.41 -30.81 -4.75
N GLY A 217 12.26 -30.47 -5.73
CA GLY A 217 12.40 -31.19 -7.00
C GLY A 217 11.64 -30.50 -8.13
N LEU A 218 11.90 -30.95 -9.37
CA LEU A 218 11.38 -30.32 -10.57
C LEU A 218 9.87 -30.59 -10.79
N ALA A 219 9.02 -29.68 -10.33
CA ALA A 219 7.56 -29.76 -10.47
C ALA A 219 7.04 -29.08 -11.74
N GLN A 220 7.75 -28.07 -12.27
CA GLN A 220 7.32 -27.26 -13.42
C GLN A 220 8.28 -27.37 -14.63
N PRO A 221 8.53 -28.58 -15.17
CA PRO A 221 9.51 -28.81 -16.24
C PRO A 221 9.15 -28.12 -17.57
N THR A 222 7.88 -27.78 -17.78
CA THR A 222 7.41 -27.10 -18.99
C THR A 222 7.47 -25.58 -18.88
N HIS A 223 7.68 -25.03 -17.68
CA HIS A 223 7.69 -23.58 -17.42
C HIS A 223 9.05 -23.04 -17.02
N ASN A 224 10.00 -23.92 -16.67
CA ASN A 224 11.40 -23.59 -16.45
C ASN A 224 12.20 -23.77 -17.73
N TRP A 225 13.05 -22.79 -18.01
CA TRP A 225 13.82 -22.70 -19.24
C TRP A 225 15.29 -22.47 -18.95
N LEU A 226 16.12 -23.00 -19.86
CA LEU A 226 17.54 -22.71 -19.95
C LEU A 226 17.83 -22.19 -21.35
N ASN A 227 18.53 -21.06 -21.45
CA ASN A 227 19.21 -20.64 -22.67
C ASN A 227 20.65 -21.12 -22.59
N ALA A 228 20.94 -22.27 -23.19
CA ALA A 228 22.27 -22.85 -23.13
C ALA A 228 23.18 -22.26 -24.23
N ILE A 229 24.42 -21.96 -23.87
CA ILE A 229 25.45 -21.62 -24.86
C ILE A 229 25.75 -22.81 -25.79
N ASN A 230 26.24 -22.52 -27.00
CA ASN A 230 26.60 -23.55 -27.95
C ASN A 230 27.98 -24.17 -27.65
N CYS A 231 27.95 -25.38 -27.10
CA CYS A 231 29.13 -26.19 -26.82
C CYS A 231 29.28 -27.41 -27.75
N GLY A 232 28.58 -27.42 -28.89
CA GLY A 232 28.55 -28.57 -29.79
C GLY A 232 28.07 -29.85 -29.09
N ILE A 233 28.74 -30.97 -29.38
CA ILE A 233 28.39 -32.29 -28.80
C ILE A 233 28.70 -32.41 -27.30
N LEU A 234 29.49 -31.50 -26.74
CA LEU A 234 30.00 -31.59 -25.37
C LEU A 234 29.13 -30.85 -24.34
N GLY A 235 28.07 -30.16 -24.78
CA GLY A 235 27.16 -29.47 -23.87
C GLY A 235 25.69 -29.70 -24.19
N CYS A 236 24.85 -28.93 -23.51
CA CYS A 236 23.40 -29.02 -23.67
C CYS A 236 22.95 -28.51 -25.03
N PRO A 237 21.78 -28.98 -25.52
CA PRO A 237 21.18 -28.43 -26.72
C PRO A 237 21.10 -26.90 -26.61
N PRO A 238 21.72 -26.14 -27.53
CA PRO A 238 21.86 -24.71 -27.38
C PRO A 238 20.54 -23.97 -27.59
N GLY A 239 20.55 -22.71 -27.15
CA GLY A 239 19.39 -21.84 -27.21
C GLY A 239 18.38 -22.15 -26.12
N TRP A 240 17.20 -21.56 -26.25
CA TRP A 240 16.09 -21.79 -25.33
C TRP A 240 15.57 -23.23 -25.42
N LYS A 241 15.53 -23.90 -24.28
CA LYS A 241 14.94 -25.21 -24.06
C LYS A 241 14.17 -25.21 -22.76
N ARG A 242 12.99 -25.84 -22.75
CA ARG A 242 12.29 -26.18 -21.52
C ARG A 242 13.08 -27.24 -20.77
N PHE A 243 12.95 -27.31 -19.46
CA PHE A 243 13.56 -28.39 -18.70
C PHE A 243 13.03 -29.76 -19.13
N SER A 244 11.77 -29.86 -19.58
CA SER A 244 11.20 -31.08 -20.16
C SER A 244 11.89 -31.54 -21.46
N GLU A 245 12.58 -30.65 -22.16
CA GLU A 245 13.27 -30.92 -23.43
C GLU A 245 14.77 -31.18 -23.23
N LEU A 246 15.28 -30.95 -22.02
CA LEU A 246 16.68 -31.15 -21.69
C LEU A 246 16.94 -32.61 -21.28
N PRO A 247 18.07 -33.20 -21.73
CA PRO A 247 18.50 -34.49 -21.20
C PRO A 247 18.79 -34.39 -19.71
N SER A 248 18.68 -35.51 -19.00
CA SER A 248 18.83 -35.57 -17.54
C SER A 248 20.20 -35.13 -17.03
N GLY A 249 21.22 -34.98 -17.88
CA GLY A 249 22.56 -34.45 -17.57
C GLY A 249 22.71 -32.93 -17.76
N CYS A 250 21.66 -32.25 -18.21
CA CYS A 250 21.61 -30.82 -18.50
C CYS A 250 20.54 -30.07 -17.70
N ARG A 251 19.64 -30.83 -17.09
CA ARG A 251 18.41 -30.34 -16.50
C ARG A 251 18.62 -30.13 -15.00
N PRO A 252 18.45 -28.92 -14.47
CA PRO A 252 18.42 -28.73 -13.02
C PRO A 252 17.38 -29.63 -12.34
N SER A 253 17.66 -30.03 -11.11
CA SER A 253 16.82 -30.98 -10.37
C SER A 253 15.59 -30.35 -9.72
N GLY A 254 15.54 -29.02 -9.58
CA GLY A 254 14.43 -28.25 -9.01
C GLY A 254 13.91 -27.18 -9.96
N ASP A 255 12.88 -26.45 -9.54
CA ASP A 255 12.36 -25.28 -10.24
C ASP A 255 13.20 -24.04 -9.92
N TRP A 256 13.36 -23.11 -10.87
CA TRP A 256 14.07 -21.86 -10.61
C TRP A 256 13.41 -21.11 -9.46
N VAL A 257 14.22 -20.62 -8.50
CA VAL A 257 13.72 -19.76 -7.43
C VAL A 257 13.53 -18.35 -7.97
N MET A 258 12.45 -18.19 -8.73
CA MET A 258 12.06 -16.98 -9.43
C MET A 258 10.57 -16.72 -9.25
N ARG A 259 10.19 -15.46 -9.03
CA ARG A 259 8.80 -15.03 -8.98
C ARG A 259 8.60 -13.67 -9.63
N ALA A 260 7.38 -13.41 -10.05
CA ALA A 260 6.96 -12.15 -10.63
C ALA A 260 5.69 -11.65 -9.96
N THR A 261 5.63 -10.35 -9.68
CA THR A 261 4.43 -9.63 -9.26
C THR A 261 3.98 -8.74 -10.38
N TRP A 262 2.71 -8.84 -10.76
CA TRP A 262 2.14 -8.09 -11.87
C TRP A 262 0.72 -7.65 -11.55
N THR A 263 0.30 -6.56 -12.19
CA THR A 263 -1.04 -5.99 -12.02
C THR A 263 -1.70 -5.92 -13.40
N SER A 264 -2.94 -6.41 -13.52
CA SER A 264 -3.69 -6.25 -14.77
C SER A 264 -4.09 -4.77 -14.97
N VAL A 265 -4.09 -4.32 -16.22
CA VAL A 265 -4.55 -2.97 -16.60
C VAL A 265 -6.05 -2.97 -16.93
N ASN A 266 -6.61 -4.13 -17.25
CA ASN A 266 -7.98 -4.31 -17.75
C ASN A 266 -8.97 -4.85 -16.71
N CYS A 267 -8.56 -4.96 -15.46
CA CYS A 267 -9.46 -5.45 -14.42
C CYS A 267 -10.54 -4.42 -14.13
N THR A 268 -11.78 -4.80 -14.40
CA THR A 268 -12.92 -4.27 -13.66
C THR A 268 -12.64 -4.57 -12.18
N PRO A 269 -12.64 -3.57 -11.28
CA PRO A 269 -12.37 -3.84 -9.88
C PRO A 269 -13.34 -4.91 -9.39
N PRO A 270 -12.90 -5.92 -8.63
CA PRO A 270 -13.76 -7.01 -8.23
C PRO A 270 -14.95 -6.43 -7.45
N THR A 271 -16.16 -6.73 -7.93
CA THR A 271 -17.36 -6.34 -7.20
C THR A 271 -17.59 -7.32 -6.04
N GLY A 272 -18.26 -6.83 -5.02
CA GLY A 272 -18.55 -7.54 -3.79
C GLY A 272 -19.76 -6.90 -3.12
N ALA A 273 -20.31 -7.60 -2.13
CA ALA A 273 -21.45 -7.10 -1.39
C ALA A 273 -21.07 -5.82 -0.61
N CYS A 274 -21.76 -4.74 -0.93
CA CYS A 274 -21.74 -3.48 -0.23
C CYS A 274 -23.05 -3.29 0.53
N CYS A 275 -22.96 -3.14 1.85
CA CYS A 275 -24.10 -2.87 2.70
C CYS A 275 -24.30 -1.37 2.85
N LEU A 276 -25.23 -0.81 2.09
CA LEU A 276 -25.49 0.62 2.09
C LEU A 276 -26.16 1.08 3.40
N PRO A 277 -25.86 2.30 3.88
CA PRO A 277 -26.54 2.88 5.04
C PRO A 277 -28.04 3.09 4.76
N ASN A 278 -28.83 3.32 5.82
CA ASN A 278 -30.26 3.67 5.75
C ASN A 278 -31.20 2.61 5.14
N GLY A 279 -30.83 1.32 5.17
CA GLY A 279 -31.73 0.23 4.78
C GLY A 279 -31.91 0.06 3.27
N GLN A 280 -31.04 0.67 2.45
CA GLN A 280 -31.05 0.53 0.99
C GLN A 280 -30.60 -0.87 0.50
N GLY A 281 -30.30 -1.79 1.42
CA GLY A 281 -30.01 -3.18 1.15
C GLY A 281 -28.57 -3.43 0.73
N CYS A 282 -28.34 -4.62 0.19
CA CYS A 282 -27.06 -5.02 -0.36
C CYS A 282 -26.99 -4.61 -1.84
N GLN A 283 -25.86 -4.06 -2.30
CA GLN A 283 -25.54 -3.92 -3.73
C GLN A 283 -24.18 -4.56 -4.06
N SER A 284 -24.05 -5.09 -5.28
CA SER A 284 -22.76 -5.61 -5.77
C SER A 284 -21.99 -4.46 -6.42
N LEU A 285 -21.10 -3.83 -5.65
CA LEU A 285 -20.32 -2.66 -6.05
C LEU A 285 -18.83 -2.96 -5.96
N THR A 286 -17.97 -2.08 -6.46
CA THR A 286 -16.54 -2.10 -6.13
C THR A 286 -16.30 -1.56 -4.72
N GLN A 287 -15.15 -1.84 -4.12
CA GLN A 287 -14.82 -1.32 -2.78
C GLN A 287 -14.82 0.22 -2.76
N ALA A 288 -14.26 0.86 -3.78
CA ALA A 288 -14.20 2.32 -3.87
C ALA A 288 -15.60 2.95 -4.00
N GLU A 289 -16.48 2.38 -4.84
CA GLU A 289 -17.87 2.80 -4.94
C GLU A 289 -18.64 2.59 -3.63
N CYS A 290 -18.39 1.45 -2.95
CA CYS A 290 -19.00 1.17 -1.65
C CYS A 290 -18.61 2.21 -0.60
N GLN A 291 -17.33 2.57 -0.54
CA GLN A 291 -16.82 3.61 0.35
C GLN A 291 -17.34 5.00 0.00
N ALA A 292 -17.43 5.34 -1.29
CA ALA A 292 -18.00 6.60 -1.76
C ALA A 292 -19.48 6.75 -1.35
N LEU A 293 -20.21 5.64 -1.27
CA LEU A 293 -21.60 5.58 -0.77
C LEU A 293 -21.69 5.35 0.75
N GLN A 294 -20.57 5.43 1.48
CA GLN A 294 -20.49 5.21 2.93
C GLN A 294 -21.05 3.84 3.38
N GLY A 295 -20.97 2.84 2.50
CA GLY A 295 -21.43 1.48 2.74
C GLY A 295 -20.39 0.58 3.43
N GLY A 296 -20.87 -0.43 4.16
CA GLY A 296 -20.05 -1.47 4.77
C GLY A 296 -19.66 -2.56 3.77
N TRP A 297 -18.40 -2.57 3.36
CA TRP A 297 -17.84 -3.56 2.44
C TRP A 297 -17.73 -4.95 3.08
N GLN A 298 -18.26 -5.98 2.43
CA GLN A 298 -18.23 -7.37 2.93
C GLN A 298 -17.09 -8.21 2.34
N GLY A 299 -16.37 -7.70 1.35
CA GLY A 299 -15.25 -8.39 0.68
C GLY A 299 -15.50 -8.65 -0.81
N ALA A 300 -14.41 -8.75 -1.57
CA ALA A 300 -14.45 -9.04 -3.00
C ALA A 300 -15.06 -10.42 -3.28
N GLY A 301 -15.95 -10.52 -4.28
CA GLY A 301 -16.59 -11.78 -4.67
C GLY A 301 -17.70 -12.27 -3.71
N VAL A 302 -17.97 -11.57 -2.61
CA VAL A 302 -19.07 -11.90 -1.70
C VAL A 302 -20.39 -11.62 -2.40
N ALA A 303 -21.21 -12.66 -2.58
CA ALA A 303 -22.50 -12.54 -3.26
C ALA A 303 -23.46 -11.69 -2.44
N CYS A 304 -24.12 -10.78 -3.15
CA CYS A 304 -25.09 -9.88 -2.58
C CYS A 304 -26.47 -10.56 -2.51
N THR A 305 -26.81 -11.09 -1.34
CA THR A 305 -28.07 -11.82 -1.09
C THR A 305 -28.95 -11.05 -0.10
N SER A 306 -30.22 -11.43 0.00
CA SER A 306 -31.18 -10.86 0.95
C SER A 306 -30.74 -10.97 2.41
N SER A 307 -29.81 -11.87 2.73
CA SER A 307 -29.23 -12.07 4.06
C SER A 307 -27.85 -11.45 4.25
N THR A 308 -27.15 -11.04 3.20
CA THR A 308 -25.74 -10.59 3.28
C THR A 308 -25.58 -9.31 4.11
N CYS A 309 -26.57 -8.41 4.07
CA CYS A 309 -26.58 -7.17 4.84
C CYS A 309 -27.64 -7.15 5.95
N GLN A 310 -28.16 -8.33 6.32
CA GLN A 310 -29.02 -8.45 7.49
C GLN A 310 -28.15 -8.71 8.71
N PRO A 311 -28.22 -7.87 9.75
CA PRO A 311 -27.53 -8.17 11.00
C PRO A 311 -28.11 -9.45 11.59
N THR A 312 -27.26 -10.48 11.75
CA THR A 312 -27.63 -11.74 12.37
C THR A 312 -27.65 -11.58 13.88
N GLY A 313 -28.85 -11.48 14.46
CA GLY A 313 -29.04 -11.42 15.91
C GLY A 313 -30.32 -10.68 16.31
N ASN A 314 -30.78 -10.92 17.54
CA ASN A 314 -31.82 -10.10 18.15
C ASN A 314 -31.24 -8.75 18.56
N VAL A 315 -32.03 -7.69 18.39
CA VAL A 315 -31.76 -6.33 18.82
C VAL A 315 -32.76 -5.93 19.91
N PRO A 316 -32.43 -4.97 20.80
CA PRO A 316 -33.41 -4.39 21.69
C PRO A 316 -34.36 -3.50 20.88
N CYS A 317 -35.64 -3.86 20.85
CA CYS A 317 -36.68 -3.13 20.11
C CYS A 317 -37.49 -2.24 21.06
N CYS A 318 -37.42 -0.93 20.88
CA CYS A 318 -38.05 0.06 21.76
C CYS A 318 -39.38 0.56 21.20
N PHE A 319 -40.42 0.60 22.04
CA PHE A 319 -41.74 1.10 21.65
C PHE A 319 -42.07 2.41 22.35
N ALA A 320 -42.19 3.51 21.58
CA ALA A 320 -42.44 4.85 22.14
C ALA A 320 -43.75 4.94 22.94
N SER A 321 -44.75 4.13 22.59
CA SER A 321 -46.06 4.10 23.26
C SER A 321 -46.04 3.49 24.66
N THR A 322 -45.07 2.61 24.95
CA THR A 322 -45.00 1.86 26.22
C THR A 322 -43.72 2.13 26.99
N GLY A 323 -42.71 2.74 26.36
CA GLY A 323 -41.35 2.83 26.90
C GLY A 323 -40.65 1.48 27.05
N GLY A 324 -41.27 0.38 26.61
CA GLY A 324 -40.79 -0.98 26.79
C GLY A 324 -39.75 -1.39 25.75
N CYS A 325 -38.88 -2.33 26.14
CA CYS A 325 -37.91 -2.99 25.27
C CYS A 325 -38.26 -4.47 25.09
N VAL A 326 -38.28 -4.96 23.85
CA VAL A 326 -38.44 -6.39 23.53
C VAL A 326 -37.29 -6.85 22.61
N ALA A 327 -36.69 -8.00 22.87
CA ALA A 327 -35.65 -8.55 21.99
C ALA A 327 -36.29 -9.18 20.74
N LEU A 328 -36.12 -8.54 19.58
CA LEU A 328 -36.65 -9.00 18.28
C LEU A 328 -35.53 -8.99 17.24
N SER A 329 -35.66 -9.73 16.14
CA SER A 329 -34.80 -9.50 14.98
C SER A 329 -35.01 -8.08 14.46
N TYR A 330 -34.00 -7.50 13.81
CA TYR A 330 -34.09 -6.15 13.25
C TYR A 330 -35.35 -5.97 12.38
N ALA A 331 -35.62 -6.92 11.49
CA ALA A 331 -36.80 -6.90 10.61
C ALA A 331 -38.12 -6.98 11.39
N ASN A 332 -38.22 -7.83 12.42
CA ASN A 332 -39.43 -7.96 13.22
C ASN A 332 -39.67 -6.74 14.11
N CYS A 333 -38.60 -6.05 14.53
CA CYS A 333 -38.71 -4.81 15.30
C CYS A 333 -39.37 -3.69 14.47
N VAL A 334 -38.89 -3.49 13.25
CA VAL A 334 -39.45 -2.49 12.33
C VAL A 334 -40.88 -2.86 11.93
N ALA A 335 -41.15 -4.14 11.64
CA ALA A 335 -42.49 -4.62 11.31
C ALA A 335 -43.50 -4.44 12.46
N ALA A 336 -43.04 -4.51 13.71
CA ALA A 336 -43.85 -4.24 14.90
C ALA A 336 -44.04 -2.74 15.18
N GLY A 337 -43.41 -1.84 14.41
CA GLY A 337 -43.46 -0.39 14.63
C GLY A 337 -42.57 0.10 15.78
N GLY A 338 -41.57 -0.69 16.18
CA GLY A 338 -40.58 -0.31 17.19
C GLY A 338 -39.29 0.27 16.59
N VAL A 339 -38.50 0.93 17.43
CA VAL A 339 -37.19 1.48 17.08
C VAL A 339 -36.09 0.47 17.46
N PRO A 340 -35.36 -0.11 16.49
CA PRO A 340 -34.32 -1.09 16.78
C PRO A 340 -33.04 -0.44 17.32
N GLY A 341 -32.49 -1.00 18.40
CA GLY A 341 -31.18 -0.63 18.93
C GLY A 341 -30.01 -1.43 18.32
N PRO A 342 -28.79 -1.31 18.89
CA PRO A 342 -27.59 -1.95 18.35
C PRO A 342 -27.65 -3.49 18.39
N VAL A 343 -27.00 -4.12 17.41
CA VAL A 343 -26.93 -5.58 17.27
C VAL A 343 -26.10 -6.20 18.40
N GLY A 344 -26.61 -7.29 18.98
CA GLY A 344 -25.94 -8.00 20.08
C GLY A 344 -26.20 -7.44 21.48
N GLN A 345 -26.92 -6.31 21.60
CA GLN A 345 -27.40 -5.82 22.89
C GLN A 345 -28.72 -6.49 23.29
N THR A 346 -28.94 -6.59 24.60
CA THR A 346 -30.19 -7.13 25.17
C THR A 346 -30.99 -6.02 25.85
N CYS A 347 -32.29 -6.23 25.98
CA CYS A 347 -33.15 -5.32 26.73
C CYS A 347 -32.81 -5.20 28.23
N SER A 348 -31.93 -6.04 28.76
CA SER A 348 -31.52 -5.99 30.17
C SER A 348 -30.50 -4.88 30.48
N GLY A 349 -29.82 -4.35 29.46
CA GLY A 349 -28.84 -3.27 29.60
C GLY A 349 -29.09 -2.05 28.70
N TYR A 350 -30.08 -2.14 27.81
CA TYR A 350 -30.42 -1.09 26.87
C TYR A 350 -31.57 -0.23 27.38
N VAL A 351 -31.30 1.07 27.58
CA VAL A 351 -32.32 2.04 28.03
C VAL A 351 -33.03 2.60 26.81
N CYS A 352 -34.32 2.27 26.66
CA CYS A 352 -35.18 2.88 25.65
C CYS A 352 -35.48 4.33 26.01
N PHE A 353 -35.31 5.25 25.05
CA PHE A 353 -35.57 6.69 25.19
C PHE A 353 -34.86 7.31 26.41
N PRO A 354 -33.51 7.31 26.43
CA PRO A 354 -32.78 7.87 27.55
C PRO A 354 -33.05 9.37 27.73
N THR A 355 -33.23 9.81 28.97
CA THR A 355 -33.31 11.23 29.33
C THR A 355 -32.27 11.59 30.38
N GLY A 356 -31.78 12.83 30.34
CA GLY A 356 -30.72 13.31 31.21
C GLY A 356 -30.54 14.83 31.15
N ALA A 357 -29.59 15.35 31.93
CA ALA A 357 -29.23 16.75 31.92
C ALA A 357 -28.44 17.12 30.64
N CYS A 358 -28.66 18.34 30.16
CA CYS A 358 -28.03 18.92 28.99
C CYS A 358 -27.36 20.24 29.38
N CYS A 359 -26.05 20.34 29.21
CA CYS A 359 -25.31 21.58 29.47
C CYS A 359 -25.26 22.43 28.22
N LEU A 360 -25.90 23.59 28.26
CA LEU A 360 -25.93 24.53 27.15
C LEU A 360 -24.64 25.37 27.11
N PRO A 361 -24.25 25.89 25.93
CA PRO A 361 -23.02 26.69 25.78
C PRO A 361 -22.99 27.96 26.64
N ASN A 362 -24.15 28.44 27.08
CA ASN A 362 -24.28 29.59 27.96
C ASN A 362 -24.11 29.27 29.45
N GLY A 363 -23.73 28.04 29.80
CA GLY A 363 -23.57 27.57 31.18
C GLY A 363 -24.87 27.15 31.87
N THR A 364 -26.03 27.31 31.21
CA THR A 364 -27.31 26.85 31.77
C THR A 364 -27.49 25.35 31.58
N CYS A 365 -28.13 24.70 32.55
CA CYS A 365 -28.52 23.30 32.45
C CYS A 365 -29.99 23.17 32.07
N ALA A 366 -30.28 22.43 31.00
CA ALA A 366 -31.63 22.04 30.60
C ALA A 366 -31.82 20.54 30.81
N GLY A 367 -32.91 20.10 31.45
CA GLY A 367 -33.15 18.67 31.64
C GLY A 367 -34.24 18.34 32.66
N PRO A 368 -34.71 17.07 32.68
CA PRO A 368 -34.26 15.97 31.83
C PRO A 368 -34.80 16.07 30.39
N VAL A 369 -33.91 15.92 29.40
CA VAL A 369 -34.21 15.90 27.94
C VAL A 369 -33.54 14.71 27.28
N SER A 370 -33.93 14.34 26.06
CA SER A 370 -33.24 13.29 25.29
C SER A 370 -31.91 13.77 24.69
N PRO A 371 -30.98 12.87 24.30
CA PRO A 371 -29.75 13.25 23.60
C PRO A 371 -29.99 14.07 22.33
N GLY A 372 -31.05 13.74 21.57
CA GLY A 372 -31.41 14.45 20.34
C GLY A 372 -31.91 15.86 20.61
N GLU A 373 -32.76 16.05 21.63
CA GLU A 373 -33.21 17.38 22.06
C GLU A 373 -32.06 18.22 22.63
N CYS A 374 -31.14 17.59 23.37
CA CYS A 374 -29.96 18.28 23.87
C CYS A 374 -29.06 18.80 22.74
N ALA A 375 -28.82 17.98 21.71
CA ALA A 375 -28.09 18.39 20.52
C ALA A 375 -28.81 19.50 19.74
N ALA A 376 -30.15 19.45 19.64
CA ALA A 376 -30.95 20.49 19.00
C ALA A 376 -30.88 21.84 19.73
N LEU A 377 -30.62 21.83 21.05
CA LEU A 377 -30.36 23.03 21.85
C LEU A 377 -28.89 23.49 21.80
N GLY A 378 -28.03 22.81 21.03
CA GLY A 378 -26.59 23.08 20.95
C GLY A 378 -25.82 22.71 22.22
N GLY A 379 -26.39 21.88 23.09
CA GLY A 379 -25.80 21.51 24.38
C GLY A 379 -25.11 20.14 24.39
N ASN A 380 -24.34 19.91 25.46
CA ASN A 380 -23.64 18.66 25.74
C ASN A 380 -24.44 17.80 26.73
N TYR A 381 -24.82 16.61 26.29
CA TYR A 381 -25.61 15.66 27.08
C TYR A 381 -24.75 14.98 28.16
N GLN A 382 -25.22 14.98 29.40
CA GLN A 382 -24.43 14.60 30.58
C GLN A 382 -24.60 13.14 30.99
N GLY A 383 -25.36 12.37 30.21
CA GLY A 383 -25.61 10.96 30.44
C GLY A 383 -27.00 10.67 31.00
N ASN A 384 -27.40 9.40 30.92
CA ASN A 384 -28.74 8.96 31.26
C ASN A 384 -29.00 9.07 32.77
N ASN A 385 -30.22 9.44 33.16
CA ASN A 385 -30.64 9.61 34.56
C ASN A 385 -29.88 10.71 35.33
N THR A 386 -29.16 11.60 34.66
CA THR A 386 -28.58 12.80 35.27
C THR A 386 -29.62 13.92 35.40
N THR A 387 -29.48 14.77 36.40
CA THR A 387 -30.38 15.92 36.63
C THR A 387 -29.58 17.22 36.73
N CYS A 388 -30.21 18.35 36.40
CA CYS A 388 -29.59 19.67 36.55
C CYS A 388 -29.32 20.07 38.01
N ALA A 389 -29.84 19.32 38.99
CA ALA A 389 -29.50 19.52 40.40
C ALA A 389 -28.15 18.88 40.77
N THR A 390 -27.68 17.92 39.99
CA THR A 390 -26.47 17.12 40.27
C THR A 390 -25.32 17.41 39.33
N ILE A 391 -25.57 18.11 38.22
CA ILE A 391 -24.56 18.45 37.23
C ILE A 391 -24.26 19.95 37.29
N ASN A 392 -22.98 20.27 37.45
CA ASN A 392 -22.47 21.62 37.27
C ASN A 392 -22.00 21.76 35.83
N CYS A 393 -22.71 22.58 35.06
CA CYS A 393 -22.31 22.88 33.69
C CYS A 393 -21.08 23.80 33.71
N PRO A 394 -20.14 23.65 32.75
CA PRO A 394 -18.99 24.54 32.65
C PRO A 394 -19.44 25.99 32.48
N ASP A 395 -18.76 26.90 33.16
CA ASP A 395 -18.99 28.34 32.99
C ASP A 395 -18.63 28.75 31.55
N PRO A 396 -19.37 29.72 30.96
CA PRO A 396 -19.10 30.17 29.61
C PRO A 396 -17.72 30.83 29.53
N VAL A 397 -16.96 30.45 28.50
CA VAL A 397 -15.64 31.01 28.21
C VAL A 397 -15.68 31.95 27.00
N GLY A 398 -14.71 32.84 26.92
CA GLY A 398 -14.53 33.80 25.84
C GLY A 398 -13.11 34.35 25.81
N ALA A 399 -12.78 35.10 24.75
CA ALA A 399 -11.50 35.78 24.61
C ALA A 399 -11.31 36.83 25.72
N ALA A 400 -10.17 36.74 26.39
CA ALA A 400 -9.70 37.65 27.41
C ALA A 400 -8.43 38.34 26.91
N CYS A 401 -8.56 39.62 26.59
CA CYS A 401 -7.53 40.43 25.96
C CYS A 401 -6.70 41.17 27.01
N PHE A 402 -5.40 40.91 27.01
CA PHE A 402 -4.45 41.61 27.86
C PHE A 402 -3.91 42.86 27.16
N PRO A 403 -3.48 43.89 27.91
CA PRO A 403 -2.99 45.15 27.34
C PRO A 403 -1.80 45.04 26.38
N ASN A 404 -1.12 43.89 26.37
CA ASN A 404 0.02 43.60 25.50
C ASN A 404 -0.36 42.85 24.20
N GLY A 405 -1.66 42.75 23.89
CA GLY A 405 -2.17 42.03 22.71
C GLY A 405 -2.28 40.51 22.89
N PHE A 406 -1.86 39.97 24.05
CA PHE A 406 -2.00 38.56 24.36
C PHE A 406 -3.47 38.20 24.63
N CYS A 407 -3.91 37.02 24.18
CA CYS A 407 -5.28 36.56 24.33
C CYS A 407 -5.33 35.15 24.96
N LEU A 408 -6.22 34.96 25.93
CA LEU A 408 -6.56 33.65 26.49
C LEU A 408 -8.06 33.40 26.44
N ILE A 409 -8.48 32.14 26.35
CA ILE A 409 -9.88 31.75 26.51
C ILE A 409 -10.13 31.52 28.00
N LEU A 410 -10.85 32.44 28.64
CA LEU A 410 -11.13 32.43 30.08
C LEU A 410 -12.62 32.61 30.36
N THR A 411 -13.05 32.22 31.55
CA THR A 411 -14.36 32.64 32.09
C THR A 411 -14.34 34.14 32.35
N GLN A 412 -15.50 34.79 32.40
CA GLN A 412 -15.57 36.22 32.72
C GLN A 412 -14.93 36.53 34.09
N ALA A 413 -15.14 35.66 35.08
CA ALA A 413 -14.58 35.83 36.43
C ALA A 413 -13.04 35.75 36.42
N ASP A 414 -12.48 34.76 35.71
CA ASP A 414 -11.03 34.58 35.61
C ASP A 414 -10.36 35.68 34.79
N ALA A 415 -11.02 36.17 33.72
CA ALA A 415 -10.53 37.28 32.92
C ALA A 415 -10.43 38.57 33.76
N VAL A 416 -11.47 38.89 34.53
CA VAL A 416 -11.46 40.03 35.44
C VAL A 416 -10.41 39.86 36.54
N ALA A 417 -10.28 38.66 37.12
CA ALA A 417 -9.27 38.37 38.14
C ALA A 417 -7.83 38.48 37.59
N ALA A 418 -7.62 38.14 36.32
CA ALA A 418 -6.33 38.25 35.64
C ALA A 418 -6.03 39.66 35.09
N GLY A 419 -6.97 40.61 35.21
CA GLY A 419 -6.81 41.98 34.70
C GLY A 419 -6.93 42.10 33.17
N ALA A 420 -7.57 41.13 32.52
CA ALA A 420 -7.85 41.13 31.09
C ALA A 420 -9.24 41.69 30.78
N SER A 421 -9.42 42.28 29.59
CA SER A 421 -10.73 42.68 29.07
C SER A 421 -11.43 41.49 28.43
N TRP A 422 -12.58 41.10 28.94
CA TRP A 422 -13.35 39.96 28.42
C TRP A 422 -14.27 40.40 27.27
N GLN A 423 -14.16 39.75 26.11
CA GLN A 423 -14.78 40.19 24.85
C GLN A 423 -16.16 39.58 24.56
N GLY A 424 -16.66 38.69 25.42
CA GLY A 424 -17.97 38.06 25.22
C GLY A 424 -17.90 36.54 25.13
N MET A 425 -19.03 35.89 25.36
CA MET A 425 -19.17 34.43 25.30
C MET A 425 -18.92 33.93 23.88
N GLY A 426 -18.11 32.89 23.73
CA GLY A 426 -17.84 32.26 22.42
C GLY A 426 -16.89 33.02 21.51
N THR A 427 -16.37 34.19 21.93
CA THR A 427 -15.27 34.86 21.22
C THR A 427 -13.99 34.03 21.32
N THR A 428 -13.14 34.09 20.28
CA THR A 428 -11.92 33.27 20.18
C THR A 428 -10.66 34.13 20.16
N CYS A 429 -9.51 33.50 20.43
CA CYS A 429 -8.20 34.11 20.30
C CYS A 429 -7.55 33.83 18.94
N ALA A 430 -8.36 33.68 17.89
CA ALA A 430 -7.85 33.52 16.53
C ALA A 430 -7.13 34.80 16.09
N ASP A 431 -6.02 34.63 15.37
CA ASP A 431 -5.26 35.67 14.68
C ASP A 431 -5.31 35.29 13.20
N ALA A 432 -6.36 35.71 12.50
CA ALA A 432 -6.59 35.32 11.12
C ALA A 432 -5.64 36.06 10.17
N ASN A 433 -5.18 37.26 10.55
CA ASN A 433 -4.32 38.10 9.73
C ASN A 433 -2.81 37.86 9.97
N GLY A 434 -2.46 37.09 11.01
CA GLY A 434 -1.10 36.64 11.33
C GLY A 434 -0.19 37.72 11.91
N ASN A 435 -0.75 38.81 12.47
CA ASN A 435 0.04 39.94 12.95
C ASN A 435 0.53 39.81 14.40
N GLY A 436 0.17 38.71 15.08
CA GLY A 436 0.58 38.41 16.45
C GLY A 436 -0.35 38.97 17.53
N THR A 437 -1.47 39.57 17.14
CA THR A 437 -2.57 39.99 18.03
C THR A 437 -3.82 39.21 17.63
N ALA A 438 -4.54 38.63 18.59
CA ALA A 438 -5.81 37.98 18.24
C ALA A 438 -6.81 39.03 17.73
N ASP A 439 -7.58 38.70 16.68
CA ASP A 439 -8.50 39.64 16.01
C ASP A 439 -9.51 40.25 17.02
N ALA A 440 -9.94 39.47 18.02
CA ALA A 440 -10.82 39.92 19.10
C ALA A 440 -10.15 40.93 20.08
N CYS A 441 -8.84 41.08 20.01
CA CYS A 441 -8.01 41.94 20.85
C CYS A 441 -7.33 43.07 20.07
N GLU A 442 -7.56 43.14 18.76
CA GLU A 442 -7.09 44.23 17.93
C GLU A 442 -7.95 45.47 18.16
N PRO A 443 -7.37 46.68 18.03
CA PRO A 443 -8.13 47.91 17.97
C PRO A 443 -8.85 48.05 16.61
N HIS A 444 -9.50 47.00 16.10
CA HIS A 444 -10.51 47.14 15.06
C HIS A 444 -11.86 47.38 15.74
N GLY A 445 -11.99 48.58 16.32
CA GLY A 445 -13.19 48.96 17.06
C GLY A 445 -14.46 49.06 16.22
N ILE A 446 -14.37 48.97 14.88
CA ILE A 446 -15.51 49.11 13.99
C ILE A 446 -15.33 48.20 12.76
N PRO A 447 -16.17 47.16 12.58
CA PRO A 447 -16.20 46.39 11.34
C PRO A 447 -16.37 47.31 10.12
N GLY A 448 -15.41 47.31 9.20
CA GLY A 448 -15.39 48.21 8.04
C GLY A 448 -14.35 49.33 8.09
N ASP A 449 -13.61 49.50 9.19
CA ASP A 449 -12.41 50.36 9.27
C ASP A 449 -11.21 49.59 8.69
N ILE A 450 -11.07 49.66 7.37
CA ILE A 450 -10.10 48.87 6.60
C ILE A 450 -8.70 49.49 6.70
N ASN A 451 -8.62 50.81 6.87
CA ASN A 451 -7.34 51.52 6.95
C ASN A 451 -6.80 51.64 8.40
N GLY A 452 -7.62 51.29 9.40
CA GLY A 452 -7.26 51.29 10.82
C GLY A 452 -7.17 52.68 11.44
N ASP A 453 -7.88 53.67 10.90
CA ASP A 453 -7.83 55.07 11.36
C ASP A 453 -8.85 55.42 12.45
N GLY A 454 -9.70 54.45 12.83
CA GLY A 454 -10.71 54.58 13.87
C GLY A 454 -12.04 55.16 13.37
N ALA A 455 -12.23 55.33 12.06
CA ALA A 455 -13.48 55.73 11.44
C ALA A 455 -13.78 54.86 10.21
N VAL A 456 -15.07 54.64 9.92
CA VAL A 456 -15.53 54.02 8.67
C VAL A 456 -16.04 55.11 7.75
N ASN A 457 -15.25 55.47 6.75
CA ASN A 457 -15.53 56.60 5.88
C ASN A 457 -15.12 56.35 4.42
N GLY A 458 -15.02 57.42 3.63
CA GLY A 458 -14.66 57.36 2.22
C GLY A 458 -13.29 56.74 1.94
N ALA A 459 -12.36 56.79 2.90
CA ALA A 459 -11.06 56.15 2.80
C ALA A 459 -11.18 54.62 2.83
N ASP A 460 -12.01 54.06 3.71
CA ASP A 460 -12.28 52.62 3.79
C ASP A 460 -13.07 52.13 2.61
N LEU A 461 -14.06 52.90 2.16
CA LEU A 461 -14.79 52.58 0.93
C LEU A 461 -13.83 52.55 -0.27
N GLY A 462 -12.89 53.49 -0.35
CA GLY A 462 -11.84 53.48 -1.37
C GLY A 462 -10.96 52.24 -1.29
N ALA A 463 -10.57 51.83 -0.07
CA ALA A 463 -9.78 50.62 0.16
C ALA A 463 -10.53 49.35 -0.25
N LEU A 464 -11.82 49.21 0.12
CA LEU A 464 -12.68 48.10 -0.26
C LEU A 464 -12.83 48.00 -1.78
N LEU A 465 -13.15 49.13 -2.45
CA LEU A 465 -13.31 49.16 -3.90
C LEU A 465 -12.00 48.88 -4.65
N SER A 466 -10.85 49.22 -4.09
CA SER A 466 -9.55 48.90 -4.69
C SER A 466 -9.25 47.39 -4.68
N ALA A 467 -9.87 46.66 -3.76
CA ALA A 467 -9.72 45.21 -3.60
C ALA A 467 -10.87 44.40 -4.23
N TRP A 468 -11.77 45.05 -4.99
CA TRP A 468 -12.98 44.42 -5.51
C TRP A 468 -12.68 43.18 -6.39
N GLY A 469 -13.32 42.06 -6.08
CA GLY A 469 -13.13 40.77 -6.77
C GLY A 469 -11.82 40.05 -6.44
N SER A 470 -11.04 40.54 -5.46
CA SER A 470 -9.84 39.87 -4.95
C SER A 470 -10.13 39.06 -3.69
N ALA A 471 -9.16 38.25 -3.26
CA ALA A 471 -9.17 37.54 -1.97
C ALA A 471 -8.41 38.31 -0.87
N ASN A 472 -8.46 39.65 -0.90
CA ASN A 472 -7.76 40.46 0.09
C ASN A 472 -8.44 40.35 1.45
N ALA A 473 -7.79 39.67 2.39
CA ALA A 473 -8.31 39.42 3.74
C ALA A 473 -8.62 40.71 4.53
N GLY A 474 -7.97 41.84 4.24
CA GLY A 474 -8.25 43.11 4.91
C GLY A 474 -9.54 43.80 4.41
N ALA A 475 -10.06 43.40 3.25
CA ALA A 475 -11.28 43.94 2.65
C ALA A 475 -12.42 42.91 2.54
N ASP A 476 -12.14 41.61 2.76
CA ASP A 476 -13.10 40.51 2.84
C ASP A 476 -13.68 40.44 4.25
N LEU A 477 -14.68 41.29 4.51
CA LEU A 477 -15.33 41.44 5.82
C LEU A 477 -16.27 40.26 6.13
N THR A 478 -16.64 39.46 5.14
CA THR A 478 -17.45 38.25 5.30
C THR A 478 -16.62 36.98 5.50
N GLY A 479 -15.33 37.00 5.14
CA GLY A 479 -14.41 35.87 5.22
C GLY A 479 -14.73 34.77 4.20
N ASN A 480 -15.40 35.10 3.10
CA ASN A 480 -15.86 34.12 2.11
C ASN A 480 -14.84 33.86 0.98
N GLY A 481 -13.69 34.54 1.03
CA GLY A 481 -12.61 34.44 0.05
C GLY A 481 -12.72 35.39 -1.14
N VAL A 482 -13.70 36.31 -1.16
CA VAL A 482 -13.88 37.29 -2.24
C VAL A 482 -14.46 38.61 -1.73
N VAL A 483 -13.83 39.74 -2.09
CA VAL A 483 -14.36 41.08 -1.79
C VAL A 483 -15.46 41.45 -2.79
N ASP A 484 -16.70 41.50 -2.33
CA ASP A 484 -17.86 41.81 -3.16
C ASP A 484 -18.92 42.70 -2.48
N GLY A 485 -20.15 42.68 -3.03
CA GLY A 485 -21.27 43.48 -2.52
C GLY A 485 -21.69 43.15 -1.09
N ALA A 486 -21.38 41.95 -0.59
CA ALA A 486 -21.65 41.56 0.78
C ALA A 486 -20.73 42.31 1.76
N ASP A 487 -19.45 42.44 1.44
CA ASP A 487 -18.48 43.20 2.24
C ASP A 487 -18.79 44.70 2.23
N LEU A 488 -19.18 45.23 1.07
CA LEU A 488 -19.66 46.60 0.96
C LEU A 488 -20.88 46.85 1.84
N GLY A 489 -21.78 45.88 1.96
CA GLY A 489 -22.94 45.94 2.85
C GLY A 489 -22.52 46.08 4.32
N ILE A 490 -21.50 45.34 4.75
CA ILE A 490 -20.94 45.42 6.12
C ILE A 490 -20.30 46.78 6.35
N LEU A 491 -19.47 47.27 5.42
CA LEU A 491 -18.81 48.57 5.55
C LEU A 491 -19.84 49.70 5.66
N LEU A 492 -20.83 49.76 4.77
CA LEU A 492 -21.85 50.81 4.79
C LEU A 492 -22.76 50.75 6.02
N SER A 493 -22.98 49.57 6.59
CA SER A 493 -23.77 49.41 7.81
C SER A 493 -23.08 49.98 9.06
N ASN A 494 -21.76 50.16 8.99
CA ASN A 494 -20.93 50.67 10.08
C ASN A 494 -20.36 52.07 9.79
N TRP A 495 -20.89 52.79 8.80
CA TRP A 495 -20.43 54.12 8.41
C TRP A 495 -20.45 55.13 9.58
N THR A 496 -19.32 55.79 9.84
CA THR A 496 -19.20 56.74 10.95
C THR A 496 -19.01 58.19 10.56
N GLY A 497 -18.80 58.52 9.27
CA GLY A 497 -18.75 59.92 8.82
C GLY A 497 -17.89 60.15 7.60
#